data_AF-A0A6P8SEJ5-F1
#
_entry.id   AF-A0A6P8SEJ5-F1
#
_cell.length_a   1.000
_cell.length_b   1.000
_cell.length_c   1.000
_cell.angle_alpha   90.00
_cell.angle_beta   90.00
_cell.angle_gamma   90.00
#
_symmetry.space_group_name_H-M   'P 1'
#
loop_
_entity.id
_entity.type
_entity.pdbx_description
1 polymer ?
#
loop_
_entity_poly.entity_id
_entity_poly.type
_entity_poly.pdbx_seq_one_letter_code
_entity_poly.pdbx_strand_id
1 'polypeptide(L)'
;MSMSRGCLLCIKIKMFIFNLIFWLGGCGILGVGIWLAVTQGKFATLSYSFPSLSAASLFMVIGSMIMVIGFIGCLGAVTENRCLLLTFFLLLLLIFLLEIIGMLMVIIYREEIDSYAQEDLKKGLKLFGKEENTELTNAWNIVQTMFRCCGVKNYTDWFQLKNETEVPDSCCLEYSPTCQTDPSTWWKEPCYKKVKYWLGENISALGAFAICIVVIQVLGLVFSMFMYCQVLRAEKYYE
;
A
#
# COMPACT_ATOMS: atom_id res chain seq x y z
N MET A 1 7.66 -37.56 27.76
CA MET A 1 8.67 -36.74 27.04
C MET A 1 8.54 -36.75 25.52
N SER A 2 8.01 -37.81 24.86
CA SER A 2 7.84 -37.86 23.38
C SER A 2 6.80 -36.85 22.83
N MET A 3 5.62 -36.75 23.46
CA MET A 3 4.53 -35.88 23.01
C MET A 3 4.86 -34.37 23.07
N SER A 4 5.77 -33.96 23.98
CA SER A 4 6.24 -32.57 24.10
C SER A 4 7.25 -32.20 23.00
N ARG A 5 8.13 -33.13 22.61
CA ARG A 5 9.10 -32.90 21.51
C ARG A 5 8.43 -32.84 20.14
N GLY A 6 7.43 -33.68 19.89
CA GLY A 6 6.67 -33.67 18.63
C GLY A 6 5.88 -32.38 18.42
N CYS A 7 5.25 -31.86 19.48
CA CYS A 7 4.55 -30.57 19.44
C CYS A 7 5.52 -29.40 19.19
N LEU A 8 6.69 -29.41 19.85
CA LEU A 8 7.75 -28.42 19.63
C LEU A 8 8.22 -28.38 18.17
N LEU A 9 8.52 -29.56 17.61
CA LEU A 9 8.98 -29.69 16.23
C LEU A 9 7.92 -29.19 15.25
N CYS A 10 6.64 -29.52 15.50
CA CYS A 10 5.51 -29.05 14.69
C CYS A 10 5.41 -27.52 14.69
N ILE A 11 5.58 -26.88 15.85
CA ILE A 11 5.52 -25.42 15.96
C ILE A 11 6.72 -24.76 15.26
N LYS A 12 7.92 -25.32 15.42
CA LYS A 12 9.12 -24.85 14.71
C LYS A 12 8.95 -24.92 13.19
N ILE A 13 8.49 -26.07 12.67
CA ILE A 13 8.27 -26.27 11.23
C ILE A 13 7.20 -25.30 10.72
N LYS A 14 6.08 -25.15 11.43
CA LYS A 14 5.02 -24.21 11.06
C LYS A 14 5.51 -22.77 11.05
N MET A 15 6.26 -22.34 12.07
CA MET A 15 6.83 -21.00 12.14
C MET A 15 7.82 -20.76 10.98
N PHE A 16 8.67 -21.73 10.66
CA PHE A 16 9.59 -21.61 9.53
C PHE A 16 8.85 -21.51 8.19
N ILE A 17 7.91 -22.41 7.92
CA ILE A 17 7.11 -22.39 6.67
C ILE A 17 6.34 -21.09 6.54
N PHE A 18 5.71 -20.62 7.62
CA PHE A 18 4.97 -19.37 7.64
C PHE A 18 5.87 -18.19 7.28
N ASN A 19 7.02 -18.03 7.95
CA ASN A 19 7.96 -16.95 7.65
C ASN A 19 8.58 -17.07 6.24
N LEU A 20 8.77 -18.29 5.73
CA LEU A 20 9.30 -18.52 4.39
C LEU A 20 8.33 -18.03 3.32
N ILE A 21 7.02 -18.24 3.52
CA ILE A 21 5.98 -17.71 2.62
C ILE A 21 6.01 -16.18 2.60
N PHE A 22 6.13 -15.52 3.77
CA PHE A 22 6.26 -14.06 3.81
C PHE A 22 7.54 -13.58 3.14
N TRP A 23 8.66 -14.25 3.36
CA TRP A 23 9.92 -13.89 2.71
C TRP A 23 9.81 -13.97 1.18
N LEU A 24 9.30 -15.08 0.64
CA LEU A 24 9.08 -15.26 -0.79
C LEU A 24 8.05 -14.25 -1.34
N GLY A 25 6.97 -14.00 -0.60
CA GLY A 25 5.98 -12.98 -0.93
C GLY A 25 6.59 -11.58 -0.98
N GLY A 26 7.42 -11.24 0.00
CA GLY A 26 8.18 -9.99 0.05
C GLY A 26 9.11 -9.82 -1.15
N CYS A 27 9.85 -10.87 -1.53
CA CYS A 27 10.65 -10.89 -2.76
C CYS A 27 9.80 -10.66 -4.01
N GLY A 28 8.61 -11.28 -4.09
CA GLY A 28 7.67 -11.09 -5.19
C GLY A 28 7.14 -9.66 -5.28
N ILE A 29 6.68 -9.10 -4.16
CA ILE A 29 6.18 -7.72 -4.06
C ILE A 29 7.29 -6.71 -4.40
N LEU A 30 8.49 -6.92 -3.88
CA LEU A 30 9.66 -6.10 -4.21
C LEU A 30 10.00 -6.19 -5.71
N GLY A 31 9.97 -7.40 -6.28
CA GLY A 31 10.18 -7.62 -7.71
C GLY A 31 9.16 -6.88 -8.57
N VAL A 32 7.87 -6.90 -8.18
CA VAL A 32 6.82 -6.10 -8.84
C VAL A 32 7.10 -4.61 -8.69
N GLY A 33 7.51 -4.13 -7.52
CA GLY A 33 7.87 -2.73 -7.30
C GLY A 33 9.03 -2.27 -8.20
N ILE A 34 10.08 -3.09 -8.32
CA ILE A 34 11.23 -2.81 -9.20
C ILE A 34 10.79 -2.86 -10.67
N TRP A 35 10.01 -3.87 -11.06
CA TRP A 35 9.48 -3.97 -12.42
C TRP A 35 8.66 -2.75 -12.81
N LEU A 36 7.77 -2.28 -11.93
CA LEU A 36 6.98 -1.05 -12.13
C LEU A 36 7.90 0.17 -12.26
N ALA A 37 8.90 0.31 -11.39
CA ALA A 37 9.83 1.43 -11.43
C ALA A 37 10.69 1.47 -12.72
N VAL A 38 11.03 0.31 -13.28
CA VAL A 38 11.88 0.20 -14.47
C VAL A 38 11.06 0.30 -15.76
N THR A 39 9.99 -0.47 -15.89
CA THR A 39 9.25 -0.59 -17.16
C THR A 39 8.34 0.58 -17.45
N GLN A 40 7.83 1.22 -16.41
CA GLN A 40 6.89 2.30 -16.58
C GLN A 40 7.56 3.66 -16.34
N GLY A 41 8.84 3.72 -15.98
CA GLY A 41 9.42 4.92 -15.36
C GLY A 41 8.80 5.10 -13.97
N LYS A 42 8.95 6.24 -13.29
CA LYS A 42 8.45 6.52 -11.92
C LYS A 42 6.90 6.55 -11.80
N PHE A 43 6.18 5.55 -12.33
CA PHE A 43 4.73 5.59 -12.45
C PHE A 43 4.01 5.94 -11.16
N ALA A 44 3.12 6.92 -11.33
CA ALA A 44 2.14 7.44 -10.40
C ALA A 44 2.75 7.97 -9.11
N THR A 45 3.37 9.15 -9.13
CA THR A 45 3.42 10.03 -7.95
C THR A 45 2.00 10.16 -7.40
N LEU A 46 1.72 9.43 -6.32
CA LEU A 46 0.43 9.38 -5.65
C LEU A 46 0.14 10.68 -4.91
N SER A 47 1.21 11.43 -4.60
CA SER A 47 1.11 12.72 -3.98
C SER A 47 2.03 13.74 -4.63
N TYR A 48 1.51 14.93 -4.87
CA TYR A 48 2.31 16.07 -5.30
C TYR A 48 3.26 16.52 -4.19
N SER A 49 2.76 16.57 -2.95
CA SER A 49 3.53 17.00 -1.78
C SER A 49 4.64 16.00 -1.42
N PHE A 50 4.53 14.75 -1.87
CA PHE A 50 5.56 13.72 -1.72
C PHE A 50 5.91 13.05 -3.07
N PRO A 51 6.79 13.67 -3.88
CA PRO A 51 7.18 13.14 -5.19
C PRO A 51 7.88 11.77 -5.13
N SER A 52 8.35 11.36 -3.95
CA SER A 52 8.92 10.03 -3.68
C SER A 52 7.86 8.96 -3.42
N LEU A 53 6.60 9.35 -3.22
CA LEU A 53 5.49 8.48 -2.86
C LEU A 53 4.76 8.08 -4.14
N SER A 54 5.31 7.08 -4.82
CA SER A 54 4.71 6.48 -6.00
C SER A 54 4.19 5.07 -5.70
N ALA A 55 3.29 4.55 -6.53
CA ALA A 55 2.83 3.17 -6.37
C ALA A 55 4.03 2.21 -6.35
N ALA A 56 4.97 2.38 -7.28
CA ALA A 56 6.19 1.58 -7.34
C ALA A 56 7.04 1.69 -6.07
N SER A 57 7.23 2.90 -5.51
CA SER A 57 8.01 3.06 -4.29
C SER A 57 7.35 2.44 -3.07
N LEU A 58 6.01 2.48 -2.97
CA LEU A 58 5.27 1.77 -1.94
C LEU A 58 5.46 0.25 -2.04
N PHE A 59 5.34 -0.34 -3.23
CA PHE A 59 5.60 -1.77 -3.43
C PHE A 59 7.04 -2.14 -3.05
N MET A 60 8.03 -1.32 -3.40
CA MET A 60 9.43 -1.56 -3.02
C MET A 60 9.66 -1.47 -1.51
N VAL A 61 9.13 -0.45 -0.84
CA VAL A 61 9.29 -0.27 0.62
C VAL A 61 8.56 -1.38 1.38
N ILE A 62 7.30 -1.64 1.05
CA ILE A 62 6.50 -2.68 1.72
C ILE A 62 7.11 -4.06 1.44
N GLY A 63 7.49 -4.35 0.19
CA GLY A 63 8.09 -5.62 -0.21
C GLY A 63 9.43 -5.87 0.48
N SER A 64 10.31 -4.87 0.52
CA SER A 64 11.60 -4.98 1.22
C SER A 64 11.43 -5.16 2.73
N MET A 65 10.50 -4.44 3.36
CA MET A 65 10.20 -4.60 4.78
C MET A 65 9.70 -6.02 5.10
N ILE A 66 8.74 -6.53 4.33
CA ILE A 66 8.21 -7.90 4.49
C ILE A 66 9.33 -8.94 4.27
N MET A 67 10.17 -8.74 3.26
CA MET A 67 11.31 -9.62 2.97
C MET A 67 12.28 -9.67 4.15
N VAL A 68 12.72 -8.51 4.68
CA VAL A 68 13.68 -8.47 5.80
C VAL A 68 13.08 -9.10 7.05
N ILE A 69 11.84 -8.78 7.40
CA ILE A 69 11.16 -9.33 8.57
C ILE A 69 10.97 -10.84 8.44
N GLY A 70 10.52 -11.31 7.28
CA GLY A 70 10.38 -12.75 6.98
C GLY A 70 11.72 -13.49 7.06
N PHE A 71 12.80 -12.88 6.58
CA PHE A 71 14.15 -13.43 6.68
C PHE A 71 14.63 -13.57 8.12
N ILE A 72 14.46 -12.53 8.94
CA ILE A 72 14.78 -12.57 10.39
C ILE A 72 13.94 -13.64 11.08
N GLY A 73 12.65 -13.74 10.76
CA GLY A 73 11.76 -14.78 11.30
C GLY A 73 12.21 -16.20 10.93
N CYS A 74 12.62 -16.42 9.68
CA CYS A 74 13.18 -17.70 9.22
C CYS A 74 14.49 -18.04 9.95
N LEU A 75 15.43 -17.09 10.01
CA LEU A 75 16.71 -17.30 10.69
C LEU A 75 16.52 -17.55 12.19
N GLY A 76 15.66 -16.78 12.85
CA GLY A 76 15.32 -16.99 14.26
C GLY A 76 14.71 -18.37 14.51
N ALA A 77 13.83 -18.84 13.61
CA ALA A 77 13.24 -20.17 13.72
C ALA A 77 14.26 -21.31 13.50
N VAL A 78 15.18 -21.18 12.53
CA VAL A 78 16.18 -22.22 12.21
C VAL A 78 17.30 -22.27 13.23
N THR A 79 17.88 -21.11 13.55
CA THR A 79 19.04 -20.98 14.44
C THR A 79 18.69 -21.09 15.91
N GLU A 80 17.39 -21.00 16.26
CA GLU A 80 16.90 -20.96 17.63
C GLU A 80 17.56 -19.81 18.44
N ASN A 81 17.98 -18.75 17.77
CA ASN A 81 18.64 -17.61 18.40
C ASN A 81 17.61 -16.66 19.02
N ARG A 82 17.67 -16.54 20.35
CA ARG A 82 16.80 -15.67 21.16
C ARG A 82 16.76 -14.22 20.70
N CYS A 83 17.92 -13.65 20.36
CA CYS A 83 18.01 -12.27 19.94
C CYS A 83 17.28 -12.06 18.61
N LEU A 84 17.40 -12.99 17.67
CA LEU A 84 16.68 -12.93 16.39
C LEU A 84 15.16 -13.09 16.57
N LEU A 85 14.73 -14.02 17.43
CA LEU A 85 13.30 -14.23 17.74
C LEU A 85 12.68 -13.01 18.43
N LEU A 86 13.40 -12.42 19.39
CA LEU A 86 12.96 -11.21 20.09
C LEU A 86 12.93 -10.01 19.12
N THR A 87 13.92 -9.89 18.23
CA THR A 87 13.95 -8.83 17.21
C THR A 87 12.76 -8.96 16.27
N PHE A 88 12.47 -10.17 15.78
CA PHE A 88 11.29 -10.43 14.97
C PHE A 88 9.99 -10.07 15.70
N PHE A 89 9.84 -10.48 16.96
CA PHE A 89 8.68 -10.12 17.79
C PHE A 89 8.52 -8.60 17.94
N LEU A 90 9.60 -7.88 18.28
CA LEU A 90 9.56 -6.42 18.47
C LEU A 90 9.22 -5.68 17.16
N LEU A 91 9.75 -6.14 16.02
CA LEU A 91 9.42 -5.58 14.71
C LEU A 91 7.94 -5.79 14.37
N LEU A 92 7.42 -7.01 14.55
CA LEU A 92 5.99 -7.27 14.34
C LEU A 92 5.11 -6.46 15.28
N LEU A 93 5.51 -6.30 16.55
CA LEU A 93 4.75 -5.55 17.54
C LEU A 93 4.72 -4.06 17.18
N LEU A 94 5.86 -3.51 16.76
CA LEU A 94 5.96 -2.12 16.31
C LEU A 94 5.04 -1.86 15.12
N ILE A 95 5.05 -2.74 14.10
CA ILE A 95 4.16 -2.61 12.95
C ILE A 95 2.70 -2.69 13.39
N PHE A 96 2.35 -3.61 14.28
CA PHE A 96 0.98 -3.77 14.77
C PHE A 96 0.48 -2.49 15.47
N LEU A 97 1.32 -1.88 16.29
CA LEU A 97 1.00 -0.61 16.94
C LEU A 97 0.86 0.53 15.92
N LEU A 98 1.74 0.61 14.92
CA LEU A 98 1.65 1.60 13.85
C LEU A 98 0.38 1.43 13.01
N GLU A 99 -0.04 0.20 12.74
CA GLU A 99 -1.30 -0.09 12.04
C GLU A 99 -2.52 0.38 12.85
N ILE A 100 -2.56 0.12 14.16
CA ILE A 100 -3.63 0.60 15.03
C ILE A 100 -3.66 2.13 15.08
N ILE A 101 -2.50 2.78 15.25
CA ILE A 101 -2.41 4.24 15.23
C ILE A 101 -2.87 4.79 13.89
N GLY A 102 -2.41 4.21 12.77
CA GLY A 102 -2.82 4.62 11.43
C GLY A 102 -4.32 4.48 11.20
N MET A 103 -4.92 3.35 11.61
CA MET A 103 -6.37 3.14 11.54
C MET A 103 -7.14 4.17 12.37
N LEU A 104 -6.70 4.46 13.59
CA LEU A 104 -7.33 5.48 14.44
C LEU A 104 -7.20 6.88 13.85
N MET A 105 -6.03 7.24 13.31
CA MET A 105 -5.80 8.52 12.64
C MET A 105 -6.74 8.70 11.45
N VAL A 106 -6.90 7.66 10.62
CA VAL A 106 -7.82 7.70 9.47
C VAL A 106 -9.26 7.86 9.95
N ILE A 107 -9.66 7.27 11.08
CA ILE A 107 -11.03 7.39 11.62
C ILE A 107 -11.29 8.78 12.23
N ILE A 108 -10.33 9.31 12.99
CA ILE A 108 -10.48 10.57 13.72
C ILE A 108 -10.41 11.76 12.75
N TYR A 109 -9.44 11.75 11.83
CA TYR A 109 -9.16 12.87 10.93
C TYR A 109 -9.74 12.66 9.53
N ARG A 110 -10.92 12.02 9.41
CA ARG A 110 -11.52 11.69 8.09
C ARG A 110 -11.73 12.92 7.22
N GLU A 111 -12.27 13.99 7.79
CA GLU A 111 -12.60 15.21 7.04
C GLU A 111 -11.34 15.96 6.60
N GLU A 112 -10.34 16.04 7.48
CA GLU A 112 -9.05 16.64 7.16
C GLU A 112 -8.35 15.85 6.05
N ILE A 113 -8.29 14.52 6.16
CA ILE A 113 -7.70 13.65 5.13
C ILE A 113 -8.43 13.82 3.79
N ASP A 114 -9.76 13.95 3.80
CA ASP A 114 -10.55 14.19 2.59
C ASP A 114 -10.15 15.50 1.90
N SER A 115 -10.06 16.58 2.69
CA SER A 115 -9.64 17.90 2.19
C SER A 115 -8.20 17.89 1.69
N TYR A 116 -7.27 17.34 2.47
CA TYR A 116 -5.86 17.23 2.11
C TYR A 116 -5.67 16.43 0.82
N ALA A 117 -6.37 15.30 0.67
CA ALA A 117 -6.29 14.49 -0.54
C ALA A 117 -6.80 15.26 -1.77
N GLN A 118 -7.92 15.98 -1.65
CA GLN A 118 -8.43 16.80 -2.74
C GLN A 118 -7.48 17.94 -3.12
N GLU A 119 -6.90 18.63 -2.14
CA GLU A 119 -5.92 19.69 -2.39
C GLU A 119 -4.64 19.16 -3.03
N ASP A 120 -4.14 18.02 -2.57
CA ASP A 120 -2.93 17.43 -3.11
C ASP A 120 -3.12 16.93 -4.55
N LEU A 121 -4.27 16.32 -4.84
CA LEU A 121 -4.65 15.96 -6.21
C LEU A 121 -4.77 17.20 -7.11
N LYS A 122 -5.34 18.32 -6.60
CA LYS A 122 -5.39 19.59 -7.35
C LYS A 122 -4.01 20.17 -7.63
N LYS A 123 -3.07 20.06 -6.68
CA LYS A 123 -1.67 20.42 -6.94
C LYS A 123 -1.05 19.51 -8.01
N GLY A 124 -1.37 18.22 -7.98
CA GLY A 124 -0.97 17.25 -9.00
C GLY A 124 -1.41 17.64 -10.42
N LEU A 125 -2.61 18.21 -10.59
CA LEU A 125 -3.07 18.71 -11.89
C LEU A 125 -2.11 19.76 -12.51
N LYS A 126 -1.37 20.54 -11.70
CA LYS A 126 -0.38 21.55 -12.16
C LYS A 126 0.82 20.97 -12.90
N LEU A 127 1.01 19.66 -12.82
CA LEU A 127 2.10 18.95 -13.48
C LEU A 127 1.63 18.19 -14.71
N PHE A 128 0.32 18.16 -14.98
CA PHE A 128 -0.26 17.49 -16.14
C PHE A 128 0.26 18.10 -17.45
N GLY A 129 0.67 17.26 -18.39
CA GLY A 129 1.17 17.67 -19.71
C GLY A 129 2.62 18.16 -19.75
N LYS A 130 3.33 18.20 -18.61
CA LYS A 130 4.77 18.53 -18.59
C LYS A 130 5.60 17.31 -18.97
N GLU A 131 6.63 17.48 -19.81
CA GLU A 131 7.51 16.41 -20.29
C GLU A 131 8.17 15.64 -19.15
N GLU A 132 8.55 16.32 -18.07
CA GLU A 132 9.13 15.68 -16.87
C GLU A 132 8.12 14.84 -16.06
N ASN A 133 6.82 14.95 -16.34
CA ASN A 133 5.72 14.35 -15.58
C ASN A 133 4.73 13.58 -16.48
N THR A 134 5.24 12.95 -17.55
CA THR A 134 4.42 12.13 -18.47
C THR A 134 3.64 11.04 -17.74
N GLU A 135 4.22 10.45 -16.70
CA GLU A 135 3.61 9.36 -15.94
C GLU A 135 2.41 9.81 -15.10
N LEU A 136 2.51 10.97 -14.47
CA LEU A 136 1.39 11.59 -13.77
C LEU A 136 0.27 11.94 -14.74
N THR A 137 0.63 12.39 -15.94
CA THR A 137 -0.31 12.67 -17.04
C THR A 137 -1.05 11.39 -17.44
N ASN A 138 -0.33 10.28 -17.60
CA ASN A 138 -0.91 8.97 -17.89
C ASN A 138 -1.83 8.48 -16.78
N ALA A 139 -1.44 8.63 -15.50
CA ALA A 139 -2.28 8.27 -14.36
C ALA A 139 -3.60 9.05 -14.35
N TRP A 140 -3.56 10.37 -14.59
CA TRP A 140 -4.76 11.19 -14.74
C TRP A 140 -5.64 10.76 -15.91
N ASN A 141 -5.04 10.41 -17.06
CA ASN A 141 -5.79 9.92 -18.21
C ASN A 141 -6.50 8.60 -17.91
N ILE A 142 -5.83 7.66 -17.23
CA ILE A 142 -6.42 6.38 -16.80
C ILE A 142 -7.57 6.63 -15.83
N VAL A 143 -7.37 7.42 -14.78
CA VAL A 143 -8.43 7.67 -13.78
C VAL A 143 -9.67 8.29 -14.43
N GLN A 144 -9.48 9.32 -15.28
CA GLN A 144 -10.60 10.03 -15.91
C GLN A 144 -11.38 9.13 -16.88
N THR A 145 -10.68 8.34 -17.69
CA THR A 145 -11.32 7.40 -18.63
C THR A 145 -11.97 6.21 -17.92
N MET A 146 -11.30 5.63 -16.92
CA MET A 146 -11.78 4.48 -16.16
C MET A 146 -13.01 4.81 -15.32
N PHE A 147 -12.99 5.94 -14.62
CA PHE A 147 -14.09 6.36 -13.74
C PHE A 147 -15.11 7.28 -14.41
N ARG A 148 -14.89 7.62 -15.69
CA ARG A 148 -15.77 8.49 -16.50
C ARG A 148 -16.08 9.79 -15.76
N CYS A 149 -15.01 10.50 -15.42
CA CYS A 149 -15.03 11.67 -14.56
C CYS A 149 -14.06 12.73 -15.09
N CYS A 150 -14.19 13.98 -14.63
CA CYS A 150 -13.29 15.06 -15.05
C CYS A 150 -12.93 15.99 -13.88
N GLY A 151 -11.63 16.22 -13.71
CA GLY A 151 -11.08 17.06 -12.64
C GLY A 151 -11.24 16.44 -11.24
N VAL A 152 -10.75 17.13 -10.21
CA VAL A 152 -10.76 16.62 -8.83
C VAL A 152 -12.15 16.79 -8.21
N LYS A 153 -12.59 18.04 -8.08
CA LYS A 153 -13.92 18.43 -7.58
C LYS A 153 -14.85 18.83 -8.72
N ASN A 154 -14.31 19.32 -9.83
CA ASN A 154 -15.08 19.74 -10.99
C ASN A 154 -14.18 19.82 -12.24
N TYR A 155 -14.75 19.75 -13.44
CA TYR A 155 -14.02 19.99 -14.70
C TYR A 155 -13.38 21.39 -14.73
N THR A 156 -13.95 22.37 -14.03
CA THR A 156 -13.38 23.72 -13.93
C THR A 156 -12.02 23.78 -13.23
N ASP A 157 -11.62 22.71 -12.52
CA ASP A 157 -10.27 22.58 -11.96
C ASP A 157 -9.20 22.63 -13.07
N TRP A 158 -9.55 22.25 -14.32
CA TRP A 158 -8.65 22.35 -15.47
C TRP A 158 -8.41 23.78 -15.95
N PHE A 159 -9.41 24.66 -15.82
CA PHE A 159 -9.32 26.04 -16.31
C PHE A 159 -8.33 26.88 -15.51
N GLN A 160 -8.13 26.53 -14.24
CA GLN A 160 -7.18 27.18 -13.35
C GLN A 160 -5.71 26.95 -13.76
N LEU A 161 -5.46 26.05 -14.72
CA LEU A 161 -4.11 25.62 -15.10
C LEU A 161 -3.61 26.28 -16.38
N LYS A 162 -4.51 26.52 -17.34
CA LYS A 162 -4.14 26.97 -18.70
C LYS A 162 -4.56 28.40 -19.04
N ASN A 163 -5.23 29.13 -18.15
CA ASN A 163 -5.90 30.41 -18.47
C ASN A 163 -6.87 30.30 -19.68
N GLU A 164 -7.32 29.08 -19.97
CA GLU A 164 -8.16 28.71 -21.09
C GLU A 164 -9.31 27.83 -20.59
N THR A 165 -10.39 27.78 -21.37
CA THR A 165 -11.59 26.98 -21.04
C THR A 165 -11.52 25.58 -21.68
N GLU A 166 -10.38 24.91 -21.48
CA GLU A 166 -10.09 23.60 -22.07
C GLU A 166 -9.91 22.50 -21.02
N VAL A 167 -10.27 21.27 -21.40
CA VAL A 167 -10.04 20.04 -20.64
C VAL A 167 -9.19 19.05 -21.45
N PRO A 168 -8.48 18.11 -20.81
CA PRO A 168 -7.75 17.07 -21.55
C PRO A 168 -8.71 16.10 -22.26
N ASP A 169 -8.23 15.44 -23.32
CA ASP A 169 -9.01 14.44 -24.08
C ASP A 169 -9.60 13.31 -23.21
N SER A 170 -8.95 12.98 -22.10
CA SER A 170 -9.45 11.98 -21.15
C SER A 170 -10.73 12.39 -20.41
N CYS A 171 -11.09 13.68 -20.43
CA CYS A 171 -12.37 14.19 -19.92
C CYS A 171 -13.53 14.06 -20.92
N CYS A 172 -13.26 13.69 -22.16
CA CYS A 172 -14.26 13.62 -23.22
C CYS A 172 -15.17 12.39 -23.08
N LEU A 173 -16.46 12.57 -23.38
CA LEU A 173 -17.44 11.49 -23.50
C LEU A 173 -17.08 10.55 -24.65
N GLU A 174 -16.73 11.14 -25.79
CA GLU A 174 -16.33 10.47 -27.02
C GLU A 174 -15.16 11.23 -27.67
N TYR A 175 -14.35 10.54 -28.46
CA TYR A 175 -13.25 11.17 -29.18
C TYR A 175 -13.80 12.08 -30.29
N SER A 176 -13.66 13.39 -30.11
CA SER A 176 -14.07 14.41 -31.10
C SER A 176 -13.03 15.52 -31.16
N PRO A 177 -12.70 16.04 -32.37
CA PRO A 177 -11.73 17.13 -32.54
C PRO A 177 -12.10 18.41 -31.77
N THR A 178 -13.38 18.62 -31.48
CA THR A 178 -13.89 19.82 -30.80
C THR A 178 -14.22 19.59 -29.33
N CYS A 179 -13.97 18.38 -28.80
CA CYS A 179 -14.40 18.06 -27.45
C CYS A 179 -13.75 18.98 -26.40
N GLN A 180 -12.43 19.23 -26.50
CA GLN A 180 -11.67 19.95 -25.45
C GLN A 180 -12.26 21.33 -25.10
N THR A 181 -12.97 21.97 -26.04
CA THR A 181 -13.56 23.30 -25.89
C THR A 181 -15.09 23.30 -25.78
N ASP A 182 -15.77 22.18 -25.97
CA ASP A 182 -17.24 22.07 -25.89
C ASP A 182 -17.69 21.44 -24.56
N PRO A 183 -18.21 22.25 -23.61
CA PRO A 183 -18.65 21.75 -22.32
C PRO A 183 -19.74 20.68 -22.39
N SER A 184 -20.53 20.60 -23.47
CA SER A 184 -21.58 19.60 -23.59
C SER A 184 -21.02 18.18 -23.74
N THR A 185 -19.75 18.06 -24.14
CA THR A 185 -19.09 16.79 -24.46
C THR A 185 -18.20 16.21 -23.35
N TRP A 186 -18.23 16.80 -22.14
CA TRP A 186 -17.37 16.39 -21.03
C TRP A 186 -18.07 15.52 -19.98
N TRP A 187 -17.31 14.67 -19.31
CA TRP A 187 -17.74 14.07 -18.05
C TRP A 187 -18.04 15.15 -17.01
N LYS A 188 -19.23 15.06 -16.39
CA LYS A 188 -19.68 16.03 -15.38
C LYS A 188 -19.37 15.62 -13.95
N GLU A 189 -19.13 14.34 -13.72
CA GLU A 189 -18.89 13.83 -12.38
C GLU A 189 -17.44 14.09 -11.91
N PRO A 190 -17.23 14.50 -10.66
CA PRO A 190 -15.89 14.70 -10.10
C PRO A 190 -15.14 13.37 -9.89
N CYS A 191 -13.86 13.31 -10.27
CA CYS A 191 -13.09 12.07 -10.11
C CYS A 191 -12.90 11.67 -8.66
N TYR A 192 -12.66 12.62 -7.76
CA TYR A 192 -12.48 12.31 -6.34
C TYR A 192 -13.72 11.62 -5.76
N LYS A 193 -14.92 12.13 -6.10
CA LYS A 193 -16.20 11.57 -5.67
C LYS A 193 -16.41 10.17 -6.23
N LYS A 194 -16.11 9.94 -7.52
CA LYS A 194 -16.25 8.62 -8.16
C LYS A 194 -15.31 7.59 -7.54
N VAL A 195 -14.05 7.95 -7.30
CA VAL A 195 -13.07 7.08 -6.63
C VAL A 195 -13.50 6.79 -5.19
N LYS A 196 -13.93 7.79 -4.43
CA LYS A 196 -14.43 7.61 -3.05
C LYS A 196 -15.67 6.71 -3.00
N TYR A 197 -16.59 6.86 -3.95
CA TYR A 197 -17.77 6.00 -4.05
C TYR A 197 -17.39 4.55 -4.36
N TRP A 198 -16.52 4.35 -5.35
CA TRP A 198 -16.00 3.02 -5.68
C TRP A 198 -15.27 2.35 -4.50
N LEU A 199 -14.47 3.12 -3.75
CA LEU A 199 -13.85 2.65 -2.50
C LEU A 199 -14.89 2.27 -1.45
N GLY A 200 -15.97 3.05 -1.34
CA GLY A 200 -17.09 2.76 -0.44
C GLY A 200 -17.84 1.48 -0.80
N GLU A 201 -18.09 1.23 -2.08
CA GLU A 201 -18.73 -0.01 -2.55
C GLU A 201 -17.85 -1.24 -2.32
N ASN A 202 -16.53 -1.08 -2.43
CA ASN A 202 -15.56 -2.15 -2.24
C ASN A 202 -14.96 -2.21 -0.82
N ILE A 203 -15.51 -1.44 0.13
CA ILE A 203 -14.95 -1.31 1.48
C ILE A 203 -14.95 -2.64 2.24
N SER A 204 -15.90 -3.53 1.93
CA SER A 204 -15.99 -4.87 2.51
C SER A 204 -14.78 -5.73 2.14
N ALA A 205 -14.35 -5.71 0.88
CA ALA A 205 -13.16 -6.40 0.43
C ALA A 205 -11.90 -5.83 1.09
N LEU A 206 -11.75 -4.50 1.10
CA LEU A 206 -10.62 -3.84 1.76
C LEU A 206 -10.55 -4.16 3.26
N GLY A 207 -11.69 -4.12 3.94
CA GLY A 207 -11.82 -4.48 5.36
C GLY A 207 -11.44 -5.93 5.62
N ALA A 208 -11.85 -6.87 4.76
CA ALA A 208 -11.47 -8.27 4.88
C ALA A 208 -9.94 -8.45 4.76
N PHE A 209 -9.29 -7.81 3.78
CA PHE A 209 -7.83 -7.83 3.66
C PHE A 209 -7.13 -7.26 4.90
N ALA A 210 -7.60 -6.14 5.44
CA ALA A 210 -7.04 -5.53 6.65
C ALA A 210 -7.16 -6.45 7.87
N ILE A 211 -8.31 -7.09 8.07
CA ILE A 211 -8.52 -8.06 9.15
C ILE A 211 -7.60 -9.27 8.99
N CYS A 212 -7.43 -9.79 7.76
CA CYS A 212 -6.51 -10.89 7.50
C CYS A 212 -5.07 -10.55 7.89
N ILE A 213 -4.60 -9.35 7.55
CA ILE A 213 -3.25 -8.87 7.91
C ILE A 213 -3.09 -8.85 9.44
N VAL A 214 -4.05 -8.25 10.16
CA VAL A 214 -4.03 -8.19 11.62
C VAL A 214 -4.00 -9.59 12.25
N VAL A 215 -4.84 -10.51 11.78
CA VAL A 215 -4.88 -11.89 12.30
C VAL A 215 -3.55 -12.60 12.06
N ILE A 216 -3.00 -12.49 10.85
CA ILE A 216 -1.70 -13.07 10.49
C ILE A 216 -0.58 -12.53 11.38
N GLN A 217 -0.59 -11.22 11.64
CA GLN A 217 0.42 -10.57 12.46
C GLN A 217 0.34 -11.01 13.93
N VAL A 218 -0.87 -11.10 14.49
CA VAL A 218 -1.10 -11.62 15.85
C VAL A 218 -0.63 -13.07 15.96
N LEU A 219 -0.90 -13.91 14.95
CA LEU A 219 -0.37 -15.28 14.92
C LEU A 219 1.16 -15.29 14.92
N GLY A 220 1.80 -14.42 14.15
CA GLY A 220 3.25 -14.24 14.14
C GLY A 220 3.81 -13.90 15.53
N LEU A 221 3.19 -12.94 16.22
CA LEU A 221 3.57 -12.53 17.58
C LEU A 221 3.42 -13.67 18.60
N VAL A 222 2.31 -14.41 18.53
CA VAL A 222 2.06 -15.55 19.42
C VAL A 222 3.08 -16.65 19.19
N PHE A 223 3.34 -17.01 17.93
CA PHE A 223 4.31 -18.06 17.61
C PHE A 223 5.74 -17.66 17.97
N SER A 224 6.15 -16.42 17.72
CA SER A 224 7.50 -15.97 18.07
C SER A 224 7.73 -15.94 19.57
N MET A 225 6.77 -15.45 20.36
CA MET A 225 6.90 -15.39 21.82
C MET A 225 6.86 -16.78 22.45
N PHE A 226 6.03 -17.68 21.90
CA PHE A 226 6.00 -19.07 22.32
C PHE A 226 7.34 -19.77 22.07
N MET A 227 7.91 -19.60 20.87
CA MET A 227 9.20 -20.20 20.50
C MET A 227 10.35 -19.60 21.34
N TYR A 228 10.36 -18.29 21.54
CA TYR A 228 11.30 -17.60 22.44
C TYR A 228 11.25 -18.15 23.88
N CYS A 229 10.04 -18.31 24.45
CA CYS A 229 9.87 -18.89 25.79
C CYS A 229 10.40 -20.32 25.88
N GLN A 230 10.31 -21.10 24.81
CA GLN A 230 10.80 -22.48 24.78
C GLN A 230 12.33 -22.54 24.71
N VAL A 231 12.94 -21.73 23.85
CA VAL A 231 14.41 -21.59 23.79
C VAL A 231 14.95 -21.07 25.12
N LEU A 232 14.23 -20.15 25.79
CA LEU A 232 14.55 -19.69 27.13
C LEU A 232 14.56 -20.82 28.16
N ARG A 233 13.52 -21.66 28.17
CA ARG A 233 13.45 -22.82 29.07
C ARG A 233 14.54 -23.83 28.77
N ALA A 234 14.85 -24.07 27.49
CA ALA A 234 15.85 -25.04 27.08
C ALA A 234 17.24 -24.71 27.66
N GLU A 235 17.77 -23.49 27.51
CA GLU A 235 19.11 -23.21 28.06
C GLU A 235 19.13 -23.23 29.60
N LYS A 236 18.04 -22.83 30.28
CA LYS A 236 17.95 -22.95 31.75
C LYS A 236 18.02 -24.40 32.26
N TYR A 237 17.79 -25.40 31.40
CA TYR A 237 17.98 -26.81 31.74
C TYR A 237 19.43 -27.29 31.51
N TYR A 238 20.23 -26.55 30.75
CA TYR A 238 21.61 -26.88 30.42
C TYR A 238 22.64 -26.10 31.24
N GLU A 239 22.23 -25.00 31.88
CA GLU A 239 22.95 -24.29 32.96
C GLU A 239 22.62 -24.88 34.34
#